data_AF-A0A673FX13-F1
#
_entry.id   AF-A0A673FX13-F1
#
_cell.length_a   1.000
_cell.length_b   1.000
_cell.length_c   1.000
_cell.angle_alpha   90.00
_cell.angle_beta   90.00
_cell.angle_gamma   90.00
#
_symmetry.space_group_name_H-M   'P 1'
#
loop_
_entity.id
_entity.type
_entity.pdbx_description
1 polymer ?
#
loop_
_entity_poly.entity_id
_entity_poly.type
_entity_poly.pdbx_seq_one_letter_code
_entity_poly.pdbx_strand_id
1 'polypeptide(L)'
;MLSDSKCNEFASFFSEKINNIRKAISTSPSYAEVRQIRPQYQKEDTMSAFEEIDSKILEEIVQHLKSSTCYLDTLPTYFFKRVLNCLEADLLEVVNASLLSGTFPNSLKTAVVKPLLKKSNLDNTILSNYRPISNLPFIGKIIEKVVFNQLNKYLNSNGYLDNFQSGFRPHHSTETALIKIINDIRLNSESGKISVLVLLDLSAAFDTVDHNILLERLENWVGLSGMAIKWFRSYLEGRGYYVSIGEHKSKWTSMTCGVPQGSILAPLLFSLYMLPLSQIMRKNQIAYHSYADDTQIYLALSPNDYSPIDSLCQCIDEINSWMCENFLQLNKEKTEVIAFGNKDEVLKVNAYLDSRGLTTKNKVRNLGVILETDLSFSSHVKAVTKSAYYHLKNIARIRCFVSSQDLEKLVHAFITSRVDYCNGLLTGLPKKTIRQLQLIQNAAARILTRTRKSEHITPVLRSLHWLPVIFRIDFKVLLLVYKSLNGLGPKYIA
;
A
#
# COMPACT_ATOMS: atom_id res chain seq x y z
N MET A 1 -29.51 -14.60 4.80
CA MET A 1 -29.78 -14.36 6.24
C MET A 1 -28.48 -14.44 7.00
N LEU A 2 -28.24 -13.53 7.95
CA LEU A 2 -27.07 -13.58 8.82
C LEU A 2 -27.23 -14.80 9.75
N SER A 3 -26.19 -15.63 9.85
CA SER A 3 -26.20 -16.84 10.68
C SER A 3 -24.77 -17.29 10.98
N ASP A 4 -24.60 -18.13 12.01
CA ASP A 4 -23.33 -18.78 12.30
C ASP A 4 -22.88 -19.66 11.12
N SER A 5 -23.83 -20.29 10.42
CA SER A 5 -23.56 -21.03 9.18
C SER A 5 -22.90 -20.14 8.13
N LYS A 6 -23.41 -18.91 7.92
CA LYS A 6 -22.80 -17.96 6.97
C LYS A 6 -21.40 -17.53 7.40
N CYS A 7 -21.15 -17.36 8.70
CA CYS A 7 -19.81 -17.06 9.21
C CYS A 7 -18.84 -18.22 8.94
N ASN A 8 -19.28 -19.47 9.15
CA ASN A 8 -18.48 -20.66 8.83
C ASN A 8 -18.20 -20.77 7.32
N GLU A 9 -19.17 -20.46 6.46
CA GLU A 9 -18.99 -20.43 5.01
C GLU A 9 -17.87 -19.44 4.60
N PHE A 10 -17.85 -18.23 5.18
CA PHE A 10 -16.76 -17.28 4.96
C PHE A 10 -15.42 -17.80 5.50
N ALA A 11 -15.39 -18.40 6.69
CA ALA A 11 -14.17 -18.92 7.29
C ALA A 11 -13.55 -20.04 6.44
N SER A 12 -14.38 -20.98 5.98
CA SER A 12 -13.98 -22.04 5.04
C SER A 12 -13.50 -21.45 3.72
N PHE A 13 -14.26 -20.54 3.12
CA PHE A 13 -13.90 -19.91 1.86
C PHE A 13 -12.54 -19.20 1.91
N PHE A 14 -12.29 -18.40 2.96
CA PHE A 14 -11.00 -17.72 3.11
C PHE A 14 -9.85 -18.71 3.30
N SER A 15 -10.04 -19.77 4.09
CA SER A 15 -9.01 -20.80 4.32
C SER A 15 -8.72 -21.61 3.07
N GLU A 16 -9.77 -22.10 2.40
CA GLU A 16 -9.66 -22.90 1.18
C GLU A 16 -9.03 -22.11 0.04
N LYS A 17 -9.35 -20.82 -0.09
CA LYS A 17 -8.72 -19.95 -1.08
C LYS A 17 -7.20 -19.93 -0.91
N ILE A 18 -6.69 -19.75 0.31
CA ILE A 18 -5.23 -19.73 0.56
C ILE A 18 -4.62 -21.10 0.33
N ASN A 19 -5.28 -22.16 0.81
CA ASN A 19 -4.82 -23.54 0.58
C ASN A 19 -4.75 -23.89 -0.92
N ASN A 20 -5.74 -23.45 -1.71
CA ASN A 20 -5.76 -23.69 -3.15
C ASN A 20 -4.65 -22.92 -3.87
N ILE A 21 -4.39 -21.67 -3.47
CA ILE A 21 -3.26 -20.89 -3.99
C ILE A 21 -1.94 -21.60 -3.69
N ARG A 22 -1.70 -21.99 -2.43
CA ARG A 22 -0.47 -22.69 -2.03
C ARG A 22 -0.30 -24.04 -2.75
N LYS A 23 -1.38 -24.82 -2.89
CA LYS A 23 -1.36 -26.08 -3.65
C LYS A 23 -1.00 -25.85 -5.11
N ALA A 24 -1.62 -24.86 -5.76
CA ALA A 24 -1.34 -24.53 -7.17
C ALA A 24 0.13 -24.13 -7.38
N ILE A 25 0.72 -23.40 -6.44
CA ILE A 25 2.14 -23.05 -6.45
C ILE A 25 3.01 -24.31 -6.34
N SER A 26 2.72 -25.19 -5.37
CA SER A 26 3.51 -26.41 -5.11
C SER A 26 3.45 -27.43 -6.25
N THR A 27 2.41 -27.42 -7.07
CA THR A 27 2.29 -28.29 -8.26
C THR A 27 2.85 -27.68 -9.54
N SER A 28 3.33 -26.44 -9.50
CA SER A 28 3.85 -25.75 -10.68
C SER A 28 5.20 -26.34 -11.12
N PRO A 29 5.40 -26.68 -12.41
CA PRO A 29 6.68 -27.17 -12.94
C PRO A 29 7.79 -26.11 -12.92
N SER A 30 7.50 -24.89 -12.46
CA SER A 30 8.42 -23.78 -12.26
C SER A 30 9.45 -23.99 -11.14
N TYR A 31 9.50 -25.18 -10.52
CA TYR A 31 10.52 -25.59 -9.55
C TYR A 31 11.83 -25.96 -10.27
N ALA A 32 12.31 -25.09 -11.17
CA ALA A 32 13.66 -25.18 -11.70
C ALA A 32 14.62 -24.59 -10.67
N GLU A 33 15.84 -25.14 -10.54
CA GLU A 33 16.88 -24.69 -9.60
C GLU A 33 17.25 -23.21 -9.81
N VAL A 34 16.50 -22.29 -9.22
CA VAL A 34 16.92 -20.89 -9.12
C VAL A 34 17.95 -20.81 -8.02
N ARG A 35 19.16 -20.32 -8.37
CA ARG A 35 20.25 -20.09 -7.41
C ARG A 35 19.71 -19.31 -6.21
N GLN A 36 19.87 -19.86 -5.00
CA GLN A 36 19.51 -19.18 -3.77
C GLN A 36 20.04 -17.75 -3.78
N ILE A 37 19.15 -16.78 -3.87
CA ILE A 37 19.50 -15.38 -3.73
C ILE A 37 20.00 -15.22 -2.29
N ARG A 38 21.23 -14.74 -2.13
CA ARG A 38 21.85 -14.54 -0.82
C ARG A 38 21.89 -13.04 -0.49
N PRO A 39 21.96 -12.68 0.81
CA PRO A 39 22.27 -11.32 1.20
C PRO A 39 23.59 -10.88 0.54
N GLN A 40 23.63 -9.66 -0.01
CA GLN A 40 24.84 -9.13 -0.66
C GLN A 40 25.98 -8.84 0.33
N TYR A 41 25.71 -8.80 1.63
CA TYR A 41 26.66 -8.43 2.68
C TYR A 41 26.61 -9.43 3.85
N GLN A 42 27.78 -9.81 4.36
CA GLN A 42 27.93 -10.51 5.64
C GLN A 42 27.87 -9.47 6.78
N LYS A 43 27.21 -9.83 7.89
CA LYS A 43 26.82 -8.86 8.94
C LYS A 43 27.83 -8.78 10.05
N GLU A 44 28.16 -7.55 10.45
CA GLU A 44 28.83 -7.23 11.72
C GLU A 44 27.80 -6.86 12.81
N ASP A 45 26.70 -6.18 12.42
CA ASP A 45 25.64 -5.76 13.35
C ASP A 45 24.42 -6.69 13.32
N THR A 46 24.05 -7.19 14.51
CA THR A 46 22.83 -8.00 14.72
C THR A 46 21.97 -7.41 15.82
N MET A 47 20.64 -7.51 15.69
CA MET A 47 19.69 -7.15 16.74
C MET A 47 19.26 -8.42 17.48
N SER A 48 19.85 -8.64 18.66
CA SER A 48 19.65 -9.86 19.44
C SER A 48 18.47 -9.78 20.42
N ALA A 49 18.03 -8.58 20.79
CA ALA A 49 16.92 -8.36 21.72
C ALA A 49 16.22 -7.02 21.44
N PHE A 50 15.00 -6.89 21.95
CA PHE A 50 14.30 -5.60 22.05
C PHE A 50 14.63 -4.95 23.40
N GLU A 51 14.66 -3.62 23.42
CA GLU A 51 14.87 -2.81 24.62
C GLU A 51 13.54 -2.61 25.36
N GLU A 52 13.59 -2.53 26.68
CA GLU A 52 12.44 -2.10 27.48
C GLU A 52 12.07 -0.65 27.16
N ILE A 53 10.80 -0.32 27.37
CA ILE A 53 10.30 1.05 27.26
C ILE A 53 9.96 1.60 28.64
N ASP A 54 9.86 2.92 28.72
CA ASP A 54 9.35 3.63 29.89
C ASP A 54 7.88 4.03 29.73
N SER A 55 7.31 4.52 30.83
CA SER A 55 5.97 5.10 30.92
C SER A 55 5.67 6.14 29.84
N LYS A 56 6.64 7.03 29.57
CA LYS A 56 6.46 8.14 28.62
C LYS A 56 6.29 7.62 27.20
N ILE A 57 7.15 6.70 26.76
CA ILE A 57 7.06 6.06 25.44
C ILE A 57 5.74 5.30 25.32
N LEU A 58 5.33 4.59 26.37
CA LEU A 58 4.05 3.87 26.39
C LEU A 58 2.87 4.83 26.20
N GLU A 59 2.82 5.93 26.97
CA GLU A 59 1.76 6.93 26.88
C GLU A 59 1.70 7.53 25.48
N GLU A 60 2.84 7.95 24.92
CA GLU A 60 2.93 8.49 23.56
C GLU A 60 2.36 7.48 22.54
N ILE A 61 2.74 6.20 22.62
CA ILE A 61 2.23 5.17 21.71
C ILE A 61 0.72 5.03 21.84
N VAL A 62 0.20 4.91 23.06
CA VAL A 62 -1.25 4.71 23.30
C VAL A 62 -2.05 5.90 22.79
N GLN A 63 -1.58 7.13 23.01
CA GLN A 63 -2.26 8.34 22.54
C GLN A 63 -2.33 8.41 21.01
N HIS A 64 -1.23 8.11 20.32
CA HIS A 64 -1.15 8.21 18.85
C HIS A 64 -1.81 7.05 18.09
N LEU A 65 -1.96 5.88 18.71
CA LEU A 65 -2.64 4.75 18.06
C LEU A 65 -4.11 5.06 17.76
N LYS A 66 -4.64 4.57 16.64
CA LYS A 66 -6.06 4.78 16.32
C LYS A 66 -6.96 4.09 17.36
N SER A 67 -8.00 4.79 17.81
CA SER A 67 -9.02 4.23 18.72
C SER A 67 -9.94 3.23 18.01
N SER A 68 -9.42 2.04 17.70
CA SER A 68 -10.15 0.94 17.06
C SER A 68 -10.39 -0.22 18.04
N THR A 69 -11.62 -0.34 18.52
CA THR A 69 -12.01 -1.40 19.47
C THR A 69 -12.12 -2.77 18.80
N CYS A 70 -11.44 -3.75 19.37
CA CYS A 70 -11.66 -5.15 19.10
C CYS A 70 -12.82 -5.70 19.93
N TYR A 71 -13.55 -6.67 19.38
CA TYR A 71 -14.59 -7.36 20.15
C TYR A 71 -14.02 -8.19 21.32
N LEU A 72 -12.74 -8.56 21.22
CA LEU A 72 -12.01 -9.26 22.28
C LEU A 72 -11.38 -8.32 23.31
N ASP A 73 -11.49 -7.00 23.13
CA ASP A 73 -10.98 -6.06 24.12
C ASP A 73 -11.91 -6.03 25.34
N THR A 74 -11.32 -6.06 26.54
CA THR A 74 -12.06 -5.95 27.80
C THR A 74 -12.78 -4.60 27.92
N LEU A 75 -12.17 -3.54 27.39
CA LEU A 75 -12.68 -2.18 27.42
C LEU A 75 -12.72 -1.59 26.02
N PRO A 76 -13.72 -0.75 25.69
CA PRO A 76 -13.67 0.06 24.47
C PRO A 76 -12.39 0.90 24.43
N THR A 77 -11.69 0.94 23.29
CA THR A 77 -10.39 1.62 23.20
C THR A 77 -10.44 3.09 23.60
N TYR A 78 -11.54 3.80 23.28
CA TYR A 78 -11.69 5.20 23.68
C TYR A 78 -11.73 5.37 25.21
N PHE A 79 -12.32 4.41 25.92
CA PHE A 79 -12.41 4.41 27.38
C PHE A 79 -11.08 3.97 27.97
N PHE A 80 -10.47 2.91 27.43
CA PHE A 80 -9.12 2.46 27.79
C PHE A 80 -8.12 3.62 27.79
N LYS A 81 -8.10 4.44 26.74
CA LYS A 81 -7.22 5.62 26.66
C LYS A 81 -7.49 6.67 27.74
N ARG A 82 -8.75 6.84 28.18
CA ARG A 82 -9.13 7.81 29.22
C ARG A 82 -8.70 7.37 30.61
N VAL A 83 -8.64 6.06 30.84
CA VAL A 83 -8.25 5.47 32.13
C VAL A 83 -6.82 4.93 32.11
N LEU A 84 -6.01 5.32 31.10
CA LEU A 84 -4.65 4.81 30.92
C LEU A 84 -3.81 4.97 32.19
N ASN A 85 -3.87 6.13 32.84
CA ASN A 85 -3.11 6.43 34.05
C ASN A 85 -3.37 5.43 35.19
N CYS A 86 -4.54 4.77 35.21
CA CYS A 86 -4.86 3.75 36.20
C CYS A 86 -4.32 2.36 35.84
N LEU A 87 -4.03 2.11 34.56
CA LEU A 87 -3.61 0.81 34.01
C LEU A 87 -2.16 0.82 33.51
N GLU A 88 -1.49 1.98 33.60
CA GLU A 88 -0.23 2.24 32.93
C GLU A 88 0.89 1.31 33.44
N ALA A 89 1.01 1.17 34.76
CA ALA A 89 2.02 0.33 35.38
C ALA A 89 1.89 -1.14 34.94
N ASP A 90 0.66 -1.69 35.03
CA ASP A 90 0.39 -3.08 34.62
C ASP A 90 0.62 -3.28 33.12
N LEU A 91 0.20 -2.31 32.30
CA LEU A 91 0.39 -2.37 30.85
C LEU A 91 1.87 -2.32 30.48
N LEU A 92 2.65 -1.47 31.15
CA LEU A 92 4.09 -1.36 30.96
C LEU A 92 4.79 -2.67 31.29
N GLU A 93 4.43 -3.30 32.41
CA GLU A 93 4.95 -4.62 32.80
C GLU A 93 4.63 -5.68 31.74
N VAL A 94 3.39 -5.74 31.24
CA VAL A 94 3.00 -6.67 30.19
C VAL A 94 3.80 -6.46 28.90
N VAL A 95 4.02 -5.21 28.50
CA VAL A 95 4.81 -4.88 27.30
C VAL A 95 6.26 -5.32 27.50
N ASN A 96 6.92 -4.88 28.57
CA ASN A 96 8.34 -5.17 28.80
C ASN A 96 8.57 -6.67 29.04
N ALA A 97 7.68 -7.36 29.75
CA ALA A 97 7.74 -8.81 29.90
C ALA A 97 7.66 -9.55 28.55
N SER A 98 6.84 -9.06 27.60
CA SER A 98 6.80 -9.62 26.24
C SER A 98 8.12 -9.45 25.51
N LEU A 99 8.73 -8.25 25.57
CA LEU A 99 10.00 -7.93 24.92
C LEU A 99 11.16 -8.77 25.49
N LEU A 100 11.31 -8.79 26.81
CA LEU A 100 12.39 -9.49 27.51
C LEU A 100 12.31 -11.00 27.37
N SER A 101 11.11 -11.58 27.45
CA SER A 101 10.93 -13.03 27.32
C SER A 101 11.01 -13.54 25.87
N GLY A 102 10.99 -12.63 24.90
CA GLY A 102 10.88 -12.94 23.48
C GLY A 102 9.58 -13.68 23.15
N THR A 103 8.47 -13.34 23.82
CA THR A 103 7.19 -14.06 23.68
C THR A 103 6.03 -13.08 23.49
N PHE A 104 5.24 -13.28 22.44
CA PHE A 104 4.01 -12.53 22.23
C PHE A 104 2.84 -13.19 23.01
N PRO A 105 2.02 -12.44 23.78
CA PRO A 105 1.00 -13.02 24.63
C PRO A 105 -0.05 -13.84 23.85
N ASN A 106 -0.28 -15.09 24.28
CA ASN A 106 -1.17 -16.03 23.58
C ASN A 106 -2.63 -15.54 23.50
N SER A 107 -3.13 -14.86 24.54
CA SER A 107 -4.48 -14.29 24.55
C SER A 107 -4.70 -13.24 23.46
N LEU A 108 -3.63 -12.62 22.94
CA LEU A 108 -3.66 -11.57 21.93
C LEU A 108 -3.47 -12.10 20.50
N LYS A 109 -3.28 -13.42 20.32
CA LYS A 109 -3.01 -14.04 19.02
C LYS A 109 -4.25 -14.29 18.16
N THR A 110 -5.44 -14.21 18.74
CA THR A 110 -6.70 -14.44 18.02
C THR A 110 -7.19 -13.16 17.33
N ALA A 111 -7.48 -13.27 16.03
CA ALA A 111 -8.08 -12.19 15.25
C ALA A 111 -9.60 -12.37 15.08
N VAL A 112 -10.35 -11.26 15.11
CA VAL A 112 -11.76 -11.24 14.72
C VAL A 112 -11.86 -10.75 13.29
N VAL A 113 -12.12 -11.66 12.35
CA VAL A 113 -12.18 -11.34 10.93
C VAL A 113 -13.56 -10.80 10.56
N LYS A 114 -13.59 -9.61 9.97
CA LYS A 114 -14.81 -8.99 9.43
C LYS A 114 -14.75 -9.02 7.90
N PRO A 115 -15.65 -9.75 7.22
CA PRO A 115 -15.74 -9.73 5.76
C PRO A 115 -16.16 -8.34 5.28
N LEU A 116 -15.29 -7.66 4.54
CA LEU A 116 -15.56 -6.34 3.98
C LEU A 116 -15.66 -6.41 2.46
N LEU A 117 -16.76 -5.93 1.89
CA LEU A 117 -16.95 -5.92 0.44
C LEU A 117 -15.91 -5.00 -0.23
N LYS A 118 -15.20 -5.53 -1.24
CA LYS A 118 -14.10 -4.83 -1.94
C LYS A 118 -14.53 -3.51 -2.56
N LYS A 119 -15.75 -3.45 -3.10
CA LYS A 119 -16.38 -2.25 -3.68
C LYS A 119 -17.88 -2.32 -3.42
N SER A 120 -18.50 -1.19 -3.11
CA SER A 120 -19.92 -1.12 -2.72
C SER A 120 -20.91 -1.56 -3.81
N ASN A 121 -20.48 -1.61 -5.08
CA ASN A 121 -21.30 -1.99 -6.23
C ASN A 121 -21.12 -3.46 -6.65
N LEU A 122 -20.29 -4.23 -5.95
CA LEU A 122 -20.11 -5.66 -6.23
C LEU A 122 -21.26 -6.47 -5.63
N ASP A 123 -21.53 -7.61 -6.23
CA ASP A 123 -22.53 -8.54 -5.74
C ASP A 123 -22.14 -9.06 -4.34
N ASN A 124 -23.05 -8.88 -3.39
CA ASN A 124 -22.86 -9.25 -1.99
C ASN A 124 -23.09 -10.75 -1.71
N THR A 125 -23.59 -11.50 -2.70
CA THR A 125 -23.77 -12.96 -2.63
C THR A 125 -22.48 -13.72 -2.94
N ILE A 126 -21.55 -13.09 -3.67
CA ILE A 126 -20.30 -13.70 -4.11
C ILE A 126 -19.20 -13.50 -3.06
N LEU A 127 -18.74 -14.58 -2.42
CA LEU A 127 -17.74 -14.54 -1.35
C LEU A 127 -16.38 -13.96 -1.79
N SER A 128 -15.98 -14.19 -3.05
CA SER A 128 -14.72 -13.68 -3.60
C SER A 128 -14.68 -12.14 -3.70
N ASN A 129 -15.83 -11.47 -3.57
CA ASN A 129 -15.93 -10.01 -3.51
C ASN A 129 -15.58 -9.43 -2.14
N TYR A 130 -15.34 -10.25 -1.11
CA TYR A 130 -15.00 -9.80 0.25
C TYR A 130 -13.50 -9.88 0.55
N ARG A 131 -13.05 -9.04 1.48
CA ARG A 131 -11.72 -9.07 2.09
C ARG A 131 -11.83 -9.52 3.56
N PRO A 132 -10.92 -10.37 4.05
CA PRO A 132 -10.87 -10.76 5.45
C PRO A 132 -10.13 -9.71 6.30
N ILE A 133 -10.81 -8.65 6.74
CA ILE A 133 -10.17 -7.61 7.57
C ILE A 133 -10.04 -8.10 9.01
N SER A 134 -8.81 -8.19 9.50
CA SER A 134 -8.51 -8.66 10.86
C SER A 134 -8.67 -7.51 11.87
N ASN A 135 -9.63 -7.66 12.78
CA ASN A 135 -9.73 -6.81 13.96
C ASN A 135 -8.94 -7.46 15.11
N LEU A 136 -7.80 -6.87 15.44
CA LEU A 136 -6.87 -7.36 16.45
C LEU A 136 -7.04 -6.61 17.79
N PRO A 137 -6.82 -7.30 18.94
CA PRO A 137 -6.86 -6.69 20.26
C PRO A 137 -5.98 -5.44 20.40
N PHE A 138 -6.47 -4.43 21.11
CA PHE A 138 -5.79 -3.14 21.24
C PHE A 138 -4.44 -3.25 21.95
N ILE A 139 -4.36 -4.04 23.03
CA ILE A 139 -3.09 -4.31 23.74
C ILE A 139 -2.07 -4.98 22.80
N GLY A 140 -2.52 -5.90 21.95
CA GLY A 140 -1.65 -6.52 20.94
C GLY A 140 -1.06 -5.49 19.98
N LYS A 141 -1.87 -4.52 19.54
CA LYS A 141 -1.41 -3.40 18.70
C LYS A 141 -0.39 -2.50 19.42
N ILE A 142 -0.52 -2.31 20.73
CA ILE A 142 0.48 -1.53 21.51
C ILE A 142 1.83 -2.25 21.44
N ILE A 143 1.87 -3.54 21.77
CA ILE A 143 3.11 -4.34 21.73
C ILE A 143 3.69 -4.36 20.30
N GLU A 144 2.86 -4.60 19.28
CA GLU A 144 3.28 -4.55 17.87
C GLU A 144 3.90 -3.19 17.50
N LYS A 145 3.35 -2.08 18.02
CA LYS A 145 3.86 -0.74 17.75
C LYS A 145 5.21 -0.47 18.40
N VAL A 146 5.42 -0.98 19.61
CA VAL A 146 6.72 -0.90 20.30
C VAL A 146 7.79 -1.64 19.51
N VAL A 147 7.51 -2.91 19.15
CA VAL A 147 8.41 -3.73 18.32
C VAL A 147 8.66 -3.09 16.96
N PHE A 148 7.60 -2.56 16.31
CA PHE A 148 7.72 -1.86 15.03
C PHE A 148 8.66 -0.66 15.13
N ASN A 149 8.54 0.17 16.17
CA ASN A 149 9.35 1.37 16.31
C ASN A 149 10.84 1.02 16.45
N GLN A 150 11.17 0.03 17.29
CA GLN A 150 12.55 -0.42 17.49
C GLN A 150 13.12 -1.09 16.24
N LEU A 151 12.38 -2.01 15.62
CA LEU A 151 12.81 -2.67 14.39
C LEU A 151 13.00 -1.66 13.25
N ASN A 152 12.06 -0.72 13.08
CA ASN A 152 12.18 0.31 12.06
C ASN A 152 13.37 1.24 12.30
N LYS A 153 13.71 1.57 13.55
CA LYS A 153 14.93 2.32 13.88
C LYS A 153 16.18 1.55 13.47
N TYR A 154 16.26 0.26 13.81
CA TYR A 154 17.36 -0.63 13.42
C TYR A 154 17.50 -0.74 11.89
N LEU A 155 16.40 -0.96 11.18
CA LEU A 155 16.39 -1.09 9.71
C LEU A 155 16.85 0.19 9.00
N ASN A 156 16.41 1.36 9.47
CA ASN A 156 16.80 2.63 8.85
C ASN A 156 18.26 2.98 9.13
N SER A 157 18.77 2.68 10.35
CA SER A 157 20.16 2.98 10.73
C SER A 157 21.16 2.15 9.90
N ASN A 158 20.77 0.92 9.53
CA ASN A 158 21.61 0.00 8.77
C ASN A 158 21.31 -0.03 7.26
N GLY A 159 20.34 0.76 6.78
CA GLY A 159 20.01 0.80 5.35
C GLY A 159 19.44 -0.49 4.76
N TYR A 160 18.78 -1.34 5.58
CA TYR A 160 18.26 -2.65 5.14
C TYR A 160 16.99 -2.59 4.29
N LEU A 161 16.33 -1.43 4.22
CA LEU A 161 15.12 -1.26 3.40
C LEU A 161 15.50 -0.90 1.97
N ASP A 162 14.89 -1.61 1.00
CA ASP A 162 15.07 -1.31 -0.43
C ASP A 162 14.70 0.16 -0.73
N ASN A 163 15.57 0.87 -1.45
CA ASN A 163 15.36 2.28 -1.77
C ASN A 163 14.10 2.53 -2.62
N PHE A 164 13.71 1.56 -3.46
CA PHE A 164 12.58 1.64 -4.37
C PHE A 164 11.32 0.92 -3.83
N GLN A 165 11.29 0.57 -2.54
CA GLN A 165 10.05 0.20 -1.85
C GLN A 165 9.51 1.43 -1.11
N SER A 166 8.35 1.95 -1.53
CA SER A 166 7.73 3.17 -0.97
C SER A 166 6.50 2.90 -0.10
N GLY A 167 5.98 1.67 -0.10
CA GLY A 167 4.81 1.30 0.67
C GLY A 167 5.07 1.41 2.18
N PHE A 168 4.14 2.04 2.91
CA PHE A 168 4.14 2.08 4.37
C PHE A 168 5.41 2.64 5.03
N ARG A 169 6.16 3.48 4.32
CA ARG A 169 7.36 4.14 4.84
C ARG A 169 7.14 5.62 5.14
N PRO A 170 7.72 6.14 6.23
CA PRO A 170 7.78 7.58 6.46
C PRO A 170 8.42 8.29 5.26
N HIS A 171 7.97 9.51 4.96
CA HIS A 171 8.46 10.35 3.85
C HIS A 171 8.20 9.82 2.43
N HIS A 172 7.63 8.62 2.28
CA HIS A 172 7.26 8.04 1.00
C HIS A 172 5.75 8.15 0.79
N SER A 173 5.32 8.18 -0.47
CA SER A 173 3.90 8.18 -0.85
C SER A 173 3.71 7.60 -2.24
N THR A 174 2.45 7.27 -2.58
CA THR A 174 2.08 6.91 -3.96
C THR A 174 2.50 7.99 -4.95
N GLU A 175 2.37 9.26 -4.59
CA GLU A 175 2.79 10.40 -5.39
C GLU A 175 4.31 10.40 -5.65
N THR A 176 5.14 10.20 -4.62
CA THR A 176 6.60 10.16 -4.83
C THR A 176 7.05 8.99 -5.71
N ALA A 177 6.42 7.82 -5.56
CA ALA A 177 6.72 6.64 -6.38
C ALA A 177 6.36 6.87 -7.85
N LEU A 178 5.15 7.40 -8.10
CA LEU A 178 4.71 7.73 -9.45
C LEU A 178 5.55 8.86 -10.07
N ILE A 179 5.96 9.86 -9.30
CA ILE A 179 6.82 10.94 -9.82
C ILE A 179 8.13 10.38 -10.34
N LYS A 180 8.77 9.44 -9.63
CA LYS A 180 10.01 8.80 -10.08
C LYS A 180 9.84 8.12 -11.45
N ILE A 181 8.84 7.25 -11.56
CA ILE A 181 8.58 6.49 -12.80
C ILE A 181 8.21 7.42 -13.96
N ILE A 182 7.30 8.37 -13.71
CA ILE A 182 6.83 9.28 -14.77
C ILE A 182 7.95 10.22 -15.22
N ASN A 183 8.83 10.65 -14.31
CA ASN A 183 10.00 11.44 -14.67
C ASN A 183 10.94 10.64 -15.58
N ASP A 184 11.25 9.38 -15.25
CA ASP A 184 12.09 8.53 -16.09
C ASP A 184 11.48 8.31 -17.48
N ILE A 185 10.17 8.02 -17.54
CA ILE A 185 9.45 7.87 -18.82
C ILE A 185 9.53 9.14 -19.66
N ARG A 186 9.38 10.32 -19.04
CA ARG A 186 9.49 11.61 -19.74
C ARG A 186 10.89 11.84 -20.28
N LEU A 187 11.93 11.63 -19.46
CA LEU A 187 13.34 11.77 -19.87
C LEU A 187 13.70 10.79 -21.01
N ASN A 188 13.19 9.57 -20.95
CA ASN A 188 13.34 8.60 -22.03
C ASN A 188 12.68 9.09 -23.32
N SER A 189 11.45 9.61 -23.24
CA SER A 189 10.74 10.15 -24.39
C SER A 189 11.44 11.37 -25.00
N GLU A 190 12.01 12.25 -24.18
CA GLU A 190 12.82 13.39 -24.62
C GLU A 190 14.10 12.94 -25.35
N SER A 191 14.63 11.79 -24.96
CA SER A 191 15.79 11.14 -25.59
C SER A 191 15.40 10.29 -26.83
N GLY A 192 14.15 10.35 -27.29
CA GLY A 192 13.66 9.58 -28.43
C GLY A 192 13.49 8.07 -28.17
N LYS A 193 13.54 7.63 -26.90
CA LYS A 193 13.38 6.23 -26.49
C LYS A 193 11.91 5.89 -26.21
N ILE A 194 11.57 4.61 -26.32
CA ILE A 194 10.27 4.07 -25.91
C ILE A 194 10.38 3.47 -24.52
N SER A 195 9.48 3.84 -23.61
CA SER A 195 9.44 3.22 -22.28
C SER A 195 8.36 2.16 -22.21
N VAL A 196 8.68 1.00 -21.65
CA VAL A 196 7.69 -0.06 -21.36
C VAL A 196 7.54 -0.17 -19.85
N LEU A 197 6.30 -0.16 -19.37
CA LEU A 197 5.95 -0.31 -17.96
C LEU A 197 5.04 -1.53 -17.80
N VAL A 198 5.42 -2.41 -16.87
CA VAL A 198 4.66 -3.59 -16.47
C VAL A 198 4.26 -3.45 -15.00
N LEU A 199 2.96 -3.54 -14.74
CA LEU A 199 2.36 -3.51 -13.40
C LEU A 199 2.04 -4.94 -12.98
N LEU A 200 2.82 -5.49 -12.05
CA LEU A 200 2.66 -6.83 -11.50
C LEU A 200 1.66 -6.80 -10.32
N ASP A 201 0.65 -7.67 -10.34
CA ASP A 201 -0.33 -7.85 -9.24
C ASP A 201 -0.13 -9.21 -8.58
N LEU A 202 -0.19 -9.27 -7.25
CA LEU A 202 -0.09 -10.52 -6.50
C LEU A 202 -1.48 -10.98 -6.00
N SER A 203 -1.72 -12.28 -6.09
CA SER A 203 -2.92 -12.90 -5.53
C SER A 203 -2.76 -13.15 -4.04
N ALA A 204 -3.51 -12.40 -3.22
CA ALA A 204 -3.59 -12.58 -1.77
C ALA A 204 -2.22 -12.50 -1.04
N ALA A 205 -1.38 -11.56 -1.46
CA ALA A 205 0.04 -11.46 -1.07
C ALA A 205 0.30 -11.59 0.44
N PHE A 206 -0.39 -10.80 1.26
CA PHE A 206 -0.23 -10.84 2.72
C PHE A 206 -0.70 -12.15 3.34
N ASP A 207 -1.69 -12.81 2.75
CA ASP A 207 -2.33 -14.01 3.29
C ASP A 207 -1.52 -15.29 2.96
N THR A 208 -0.62 -15.23 1.97
CA THR A 208 0.16 -16.41 1.54
C THR A 208 1.59 -16.44 2.09
N VAL A 209 2.06 -15.37 2.74
CA VAL A 209 3.40 -15.26 3.34
C VAL A 209 3.73 -16.49 4.17
N ASP A 210 4.80 -17.20 3.82
CA ASP A 210 5.22 -18.36 4.59
C ASP A 210 5.97 -17.95 5.86
N HIS A 211 5.58 -18.51 7.00
CA HIS A 211 6.17 -18.13 8.30
C HIS A 211 7.64 -18.56 8.42
N ASN A 212 8.00 -19.73 7.89
CA ASN A 212 9.37 -20.22 7.97
C ASN A 212 10.30 -19.38 7.09
N ILE A 213 9.88 -19.09 5.85
CA ILE A 213 10.62 -18.21 4.95
C ILE A 213 10.73 -16.81 5.56
N LEU A 214 9.66 -16.27 6.12
CA LEU A 214 9.70 -14.95 6.77
C LEU A 214 10.71 -14.92 7.93
N LEU A 215 10.70 -15.92 8.81
CA LEU A 215 11.66 -16.02 9.91
C LEU A 215 13.10 -16.14 9.40
N GLU A 216 13.33 -16.95 8.36
CA GLU A 216 14.63 -17.05 7.69
C GLU A 216 15.08 -15.70 7.10
N ARG A 217 14.17 -14.92 6.51
CA ARG A 217 14.48 -13.56 6.02
C ARG A 217 14.84 -12.62 7.17
N LEU A 218 14.10 -12.67 8.28
CA LEU A 218 14.41 -11.84 9.45
C LEU A 218 15.80 -12.18 10.05
N GLU A 219 16.16 -13.46 10.10
CA GLU A 219 17.46 -13.89 10.61
C GLU A 219 18.58 -13.60 9.59
N ASN A 220 18.50 -14.19 8.40
CA ASN A 220 19.59 -14.20 7.43
C ASN A 220 19.71 -12.91 6.63
N TRP A 221 18.61 -12.19 6.35
CA TRP A 221 18.63 -10.95 5.57
C TRP A 221 18.65 -9.70 6.45
N VAL A 222 17.84 -9.66 7.50
CA VAL A 222 17.74 -8.48 8.39
C VAL A 222 18.75 -8.51 9.55
N GLY A 223 19.08 -9.70 10.07
CA GLY A 223 20.09 -9.85 11.12
C GLY A 223 19.48 -9.85 12.51
N LEU A 224 18.24 -10.31 12.63
CA LEU A 224 17.63 -10.55 13.93
C LEU A 224 18.16 -11.87 14.49
N SER A 225 18.53 -11.86 15.76
CA SER A 225 19.05 -13.03 16.47
C SER A 225 18.46 -13.09 17.88
N GLY A 226 18.85 -14.10 18.67
CA GLY A 226 18.52 -14.17 20.10
C GLY A 226 17.02 -14.07 20.42
N MET A 227 16.69 -13.20 21.38
CA MET A 227 15.31 -12.95 21.82
C MET A 227 14.47 -12.22 20.78
N ALA A 228 15.07 -11.39 19.92
CA ALA A 228 14.34 -10.65 18.90
C ALA A 228 13.69 -11.60 17.88
N ILE A 229 14.44 -12.57 17.34
CA ILE A 229 13.88 -13.56 16.41
C ILE A 229 12.92 -14.53 17.11
N LYS A 230 13.19 -14.90 18.38
CA LYS A 230 12.29 -15.70 19.21
C LYS A 230 10.92 -15.02 19.39
N TRP A 231 10.91 -13.70 19.57
CA TRP A 231 9.67 -12.93 19.65
C TRP A 231 8.86 -13.03 18.37
N PHE A 232 9.48 -12.89 17.19
CA PHE A 232 8.78 -13.02 15.91
C PHE A 232 8.24 -14.44 15.68
N ARG A 233 9.00 -15.46 16.08
CA ARG A 233 8.54 -16.85 16.05
C ARG A 233 7.29 -17.02 16.91
N SER A 234 7.34 -16.56 18.16
CA SER A 234 6.19 -16.57 19.07
C SER A 234 5.01 -15.75 18.54
N TYR A 235 5.26 -14.60 17.91
CA TYR A 235 4.23 -13.73 17.34
C TYR A 235 3.46 -14.41 16.20
N LEU A 236 4.13 -15.21 15.35
CA LEU A 236 3.55 -15.89 14.19
C LEU A 236 2.91 -17.24 14.55
N GLU A 237 3.50 -17.98 15.50
CA GLU A 237 3.04 -19.32 15.90
C GLU A 237 1.76 -19.30 16.75
N GLY A 238 0.90 -20.31 16.54
CA GLY A 238 -0.32 -20.51 17.32
C GLY A 238 -1.38 -19.43 17.09
N ARG A 239 -1.33 -18.74 15.95
CA ARG A 239 -2.35 -17.76 15.57
C ARG A 239 -3.55 -18.42 14.94
N GLY A 240 -4.69 -17.76 15.07
CA GLY A 240 -5.90 -18.13 14.37
C GLY A 240 -6.92 -17.02 14.39
N TYR A 241 -8.07 -17.28 13.79
CA TYR A 241 -9.14 -16.32 13.68
C TYR A 241 -10.50 -16.98 13.72
N TYR A 242 -11.53 -16.16 13.95
CA TYR A 242 -12.91 -16.51 13.63
C TYR A 242 -13.55 -15.36 12.86
N VAL A 243 -14.48 -15.69 11.97
CA VAL A 243 -15.28 -14.71 11.22
C VAL A 243 -16.44 -14.25 12.08
N SER A 244 -16.71 -12.95 12.11
CA SER A 244 -17.84 -12.36 12.83
C SER A 244 -18.66 -11.44 11.92
N ILE A 245 -19.97 -11.68 11.89
CA ILE A 245 -20.94 -10.86 11.15
C ILE A 245 -22.15 -10.61 12.05
N GLY A 246 -22.34 -9.35 12.47
CA GLY A 246 -23.33 -9.02 13.49
C GLY A 246 -23.00 -9.72 14.81
N GLU A 247 -23.95 -10.46 15.36
CA GLU A 247 -23.80 -11.24 16.60
C GLU A 247 -23.28 -12.66 16.35
N HIS A 248 -23.25 -13.10 15.09
CA HIS A 248 -22.86 -14.45 14.68
C HIS A 248 -21.35 -14.63 14.55
N LYS A 249 -20.88 -15.85 14.80
CA LYS A 249 -19.45 -16.21 14.79
C LYS A 249 -19.21 -17.56 14.12
N SER A 250 -18.10 -17.70 13.42
CA SER A 250 -17.62 -18.99 12.93
C SER A 250 -16.91 -19.76 14.05
N LYS A 251 -16.61 -21.04 13.78
CA LYS A 251 -15.59 -21.77 14.54
C LYS A 251 -14.24 -21.09 14.40
N TRP A 252 -13.41 -21.26 15.43
CA TRP A 252 -12.02 -20.83 15.41
C TRP A 252 -11.24 -21.66 14.38
N THR A 253 -10.43 -20.99 13.58
CA THR A 253 -9.64 -21.57 12.50
C THR A 253 -8.18 -21.20 12.69
N SER A 254 -7.30 -22.21 12.64
CA SER A 254 -5.85 -22.00 12.75
C SER A 254 -5.32 -21.30 11.49
N MET A 255 -4.39 -20.38 11.68
CA MET A 255 -3.72 -19.67 10.59
C MET A 255 -2.28 -20.19 10.47
N THR A 256 -2.01 -20.95 9.41
CA THR A 256 -0.69 -21.61 9.19
C THR A 256 0.28 -20.78 8.36
N CYS A 257 -0.22 -19.72 7.72
CA CYS A 257 0.57 -18.79 6.92
C CYS A 257 -0.12 -17.42 6.87
N GLY A 258 0.58 -16.44 6.29
CA GLY A 258 0.12 -15.08 6.15
C GLY A 258 0.43 -14.21 7.37
N VAL A 259 0.34 -12.90 7.17
CA VAL A 259 0.39 -11.89 8.24
C VAL A 259 -0.96 -11.17 8.32
N PRO A 260 -1.50 -10.89 9.52
CA PRO A 260 -2.88 -10.40 9.64
C PRO A 260 -3.12 -9.05 8.95
N GLN A 261 -4.12 -8.98 8.06
CA GLN A 261 -4.55 -7.72 7.43
C GLN A 261 -5.20 -6.78 8.44
N GLY A 262 -4.41 -5.85 9.00
CA GLY A 262 -4.81 -4.97 10.11
C GLY A 262 -3.80 -4.93 11.26
N SER A 263 -2.78 -5.77 11.22
CA SER A 263 -1.58 -5.69 12.05
C SER A 263 -0.73 -4.47 11.67
N ILE A 264 -0.04 -3.90 12.66
CA ILE A 264 0.93 -2.82 12.49
C ILE A 264 2.22 -3.34 11.86
N LEU A 265 2.62 -4.56 12.22
CA LEU A 265 3.85 -5.19 11.71
C LEU A 265 3.68 -5.77 10.30
N ALA A 266 2.47 -6.20 9.92
CA ALA A 266 2.24 -6.89 8.64
C ALA A 266 2.83 -6.17 7.41
N PRO A 267 2.66 -4.85 7.22
CA PRO A 267 3.28 -4.13 6.10
C PRO A 267 4.81 -4.18 6.06
N LEU A 268 5.45 -4.03 7.22
CA LEU A 268 6.90 -4.07 7.34
C LEU A 268 7.42 -5.48 7.07
N LEU A 269 6.81 -6.48 7.69
CA LEU A 269 7.17 -7.89 7.50
C LEU A 269 7.04 -8.31 6.04
N PHE A 270 5.98 -7.88 5.35
CA PHE A 270 5.83 -8.14 3.92
C PHE A 270 6.93 -7.46 3.09
N SER A 271 7.28 -6.22 3.41
CA SER A 271 8.38 -5.52 2.73
C SER A 271 9.73 -6.25 2.90
N LEU A 272 9.98 -6.79 4.10
CA LEU A 272 11.18 -7.58 4.42
C LEU A 272 11.18 -8.93 3.70
N TYR A 273 10.01 -9.56 3.56
CA TYR A 273 9.82 -10.79 2.79
C TYR A 273 10.23 -10.62 1.33
N MET A 274 9.93 -9.44 0.75
CA MET A 274 10.15 -9.11 -0.65
C MET A 274 11.57 -8.60 -0.96
N LEU A 275 12.46 -8.41 0.03
CA LEU A 275 13.81 -7.87 -0.18
C LEU A 275 14.62 -8.54 -1.31
N PRO A 276 14.63 -9.89 -1.45
CA PRO A 276 15.43 -10.56 -2.47
C PRO A 276 14.99 -10.24 -3.91
N LEU A 277 13.71 -9.92 -4.11
CA LEU A 277 13.12 -9.69 -5.44
C LEU A 277 13.88 -8.61 -6.22
N SER A 278 14.35 -7.59 -5.51
CA SER A 278 15.11 -6.48 -6.07
C SER A 278 16.42 -6.90 -6.75
N GLN A 279 17.05 -7.98 -6.28
CA GLN A 279 18.28 -8.50 -6.88
C GLN A 279 18.03 -9.10 -8.27
N ILE A 280 16.86 -9.73 -8.48
CA ILE A 280 16.45 -10.27 -9.78
C ILE A 280 16.31 -9.14 -10.80
N MET A 281 15.62 -8.07 -10.42
CA MET A 281 15.41 -6.90 -11.28
C MET A 281 16.73 -6.24 -11.65
N ARG A 282 17.61 -6.01 -10.67
CA ARG A 282 18.95 -5.42 -10.91
C ARG A 282 19.82 -6.30 -11.79
N LYS A 283 19.83 -7.62 -11.58
CA LYS A 283 20.57 -8.58 -12.41
C LYS A 283 20.18 -8.48 -13.89
N ASN A 284 18.88 -8.36 -14.16
CA ASN A 284 18.35 -8.23 -15.52
C ASN A 284 18.38 -6.78 -16.05
N GLN A 285 18.99 -5.83 -15.33
CA GLN A 285 19.05 -4.41 -15.68
C GLN A 285 17.67 -3.76 -15.89
N ILE A 286 16.68 -4.24 -15.15
CA ILE A 286 15.30 -3.74 -15.20
C ILE A 286 15.09 -2.75 -14.04
N ALA A 287 14.62 -1.55 -14.37
CA ALA A 287 14.24 -0.57 -13.36
C ALA A 287 12.93 -1.00 -12.70
N TYR A 288 12.77 -0.68 -11.41
CA TYR A 288 11.60 -1.09 -10.66
C TYR A 288 11.20 -0.08 -9.60
N HIS A 289 9.95 -0.17 -9.17
CA HIS A 289 9.43 0.52 -8.01
C HIS A 289 8.31 -0.31 -7.40
N SER A 290 8.39 -0.56 -6.10
CA SER A 290 7.36 -1.26 -5.34
C SER A 290 6.63 -0.32 -4.39
N TYR A 291 5.34 -0.54 -4.22
CA TYR A 291 4.53 0.08 -3.19
C TYR A 291 3.71 -1.03 -2.52
N ALA A 292 4.19 -1.51 -1.38
CA ALA A 292 3.66 -2.71 -0.73
C ALA A 292 3.74 -3.93 -1.67
N ASP A 293 2.61 -4.56 -1.97
CA ASP A 293 2.46 -5.68 -2.91
C ASP A 293 2.43 -5.24 -4.38
N ASP A 294 2.05 -3.99 -4.68
CA ASP A 294 2.09 -3.48 -6.05
C ASP A 294 3.55 -3.31 -6.50
N THR A 295 3.99 -4.12 -7.46
CA THR A 295 5.37 -4.07 -8.00
C THR A 295 5.34 -3.64 -9.46
N GLN A 296 6.15 -2.65 -9.79
CA GLN A 296 6.18 -2.04 -11.11
C GLN A 296 7.58 -2.19 -11.66
N ILE A 297 7.71 -2.75 -12.86
CA ILE A 297 8.99 -2.86 -13.54
C ILE A 297 8.92 -2.14 -14.87
N TYR A 298 10.01 -1.48 -15.25
CA TYR A 298 10.06 -0.67 -16.44
C TYR A 298 11.46 -0.61 -17.03
N LEU A 299 11.51 -0.31 -18.32
CA LEU A 299 12.73 -0.16 -19.09
C LEU A 299 12.57 0.87 -20.20
N ALA A 300 13.69 1.24 -20.80
CA ALA A 300 13.76 2.09 -21.98
C ALA A 300 14.32 1.29 -23.17
N LEU A 301 13.76 1.53 -24.35
CA LEU A 301 14.14 0.93 -25.62
C LEU A 301 14.68 2.02 -26.52
N SER A 302 15.86 1.79 -27.10
CA SER A 302 16.31 2.58 -28.23
C SER A 302 15.49 2.21 -29.47
N PRO A 303 15.26 3.14 -30.42
CA PRO A 303 14.55 2.83 -31.65
C PRO A 303 15.14 1.60 -32.36
N ASN A 304 14.29 0.66 -32.76
CA ASN A 304 14.64 -0.62 -33.40
C ASN A 304 15.47 -1.62 -32.56
N ASP A 305 15.75 -1.35 -31.28
CA ASP A 305 16.38 -2.30 -30.37
C ASP A 305 15.34 -2.92 -29.43
N TYR A 306 14.96 -4.17 -29.71
CA TYR A 306 13.99 -4.92 -28.92
C TYR A 306 14.64 -5.86 -27.89
N SER A 307 15.98 -5.93 -27.84
CA SER A 307 16.69 -6.82 -26.91
C SER A 307 16.37 -6.58 -25.43
N PRO A 308 16.06 -5.35 -24.96
CA PRO A 308 15.66 -5.16 -23.56
C PRO A 308 14.29 -5.77 -23.25
N ILE A 309 13.41 -5.97 -24.25
CA ILE A 309 12.13 -6.68 -24.05
C ILE A 309 12.38 -8.15 -23.76
N ASP A 310 13.39 -8.76 -24.38
CA ASP A 310 13.73 -10.16 -24.08
C ASP A 310 14.27 -10.30 -22.66
N SER A 311 15.09 -9.33 -22.22
CA SER A 311 15.55 -9.23 -20.83
C SER A 311 14.38 -9.00 -19.85
N LEU A 312 13.36 -8.25 -20.25
CA LEU A 312 12.12 -8.06 -19.47
C LEU A 312 11.35 -9.36 -19.32
N CYS A 313 11.15 -10.11 -20.41
CA CYS A 313 10.48 -11.40 -20.38
C CYS A 313 11.22 -12.39 -19.48
N GLN A 314 12.55 -12.50 -19.62
CA GLN A 314 13.37 -13.32 -18.74
C GLN A 314 13.25 -12.87 -17.27
N CYS A 315 13.27 -11.56 -17.00
CA CYS A 315 13.09 -11.02 -15.66
C CYS A 315 11.72 -11.41 -15.08
N ILE A 316 10.64 -11.31 -15.85
CA ILE A 316 9.29 -11.72 -15.42
C ILE A 316 9.24 -13.22 -15.10
N ASP A 317 9.90 -14.06 -15.89
CA ASP A 317 9.96 -15.51 -15.64
C ASP A 317 10.79 -15.85 -14.39
N GLU A 318 11.92 -15.17 -14.17
CA GLU A 318 12.73 -15.29 -12.95
C GLU A 318 11.94 -14.79 -11.72
N ILE A 319 11.21 -13.68 -11.84
CA ILE A 319 10.33 -13.15 -10.79
C ILE A 319 9.23 -14.16 -10.47
N ASN A 320 8.57 -14.73 -11.49
CA ASN A 320 7.49 -15.69 -11.30
C ASN A 320 8.00 -16.96 -10.61
N SER A 321 9.15 -17.49 -11.03
CA SER A 321 9.78 -18.65 -10.40
C SER A 321 10.11 -18.38 -8.94
N TRP A 322 10.77 -17.25 -8.66
CA TRP A 322 11.09 -16.85 -7.29
C TRP A 322 9.83 -16.64 -6.43
N MET A 323 8.80 -16.00 -6.97
CA MET A 323 7.53 -15.83 -6.25
C MET A 323 6.94 -17.20 -5.87
N CYS A 324 6.94 -18.17 -6.79
CA CYS A 324 6.47 -19.53 -6.50
C CYS A 324 7.25 -20.18 -5.37
N GLU A 325 8.59 -20.11 -5.38
CA GLU A 325 9.45 -20.64 -4.31
C GLU A 325 9.16 -20.01 -2.95
N ASN A 326 8.72 -18.75 -2.95
CA ASN A 326 8.38 -17.99 -1.75
C ASN A 326 6.86 -18.00 -1.47
N PHE A 327 6.10 -18.97 -1.99
CA PHE A 327 4.64 -19.09 -1.78
C PHE A 327 3.83 -17.81 -2.13
N LEU A 328 4.30 -17.05 -3.11
CA LEU A 328 3.60 -15.91 -3.70
C LEU A 328 3.10 -16.29 -5.09
N GLN A 329 1.94 -15.76 -5.48
CA GLN A 329 1.36 -16.03 -6.79
C GLN A 329 1.19 -14.74 -7.58
N LEU A 330 1.88 -14.64 -8.71
CA LEU A 330 1.67 -13.58 -9.68
C LEU A 330 0.32 -13.75 -10.37
N ASN A 331 -0.45 -12.67 -10.44
CA ASN A 331 -1.75 -12.63 -11.11
C ASN A 331 -1.57 -12.17 -12.57
N LYS A 332 -1.43 -13.13 -13.48
CA LYS A 332 -1.24 -12.86 -14.91
C LYS A 332 -2.39 -12.06 -15.52
N GLU A 333 -3.64 -12.34 -15.14
CA GLU A 333 -4.82 -11.67 -15.71
C GLU A 333 -4.92 -10.18 -15.35
N LYS A 334 -4.42 -9.82 -14.17
CA LYS A 334 -4.39 -8.43 -13.71
C LYS A 334 -3.10 -7.71 -13.99
N THR A 335 -2.06 -8.42 -14.42
CA THR A 335 -0.82 -7.79 -14.84
C THR A 335 -1.12 -6.88 -16.05
N GLU A 336 -0.73 -5.61 -15.97
CA GLU A 336 -1.01 -4.64 -17.03
C GLU A 336 0.29 -4.14 -17.65
N VAL A 337 0.35 -4.07 -18.99
CA VAL A 337 1.50 -3.57 -19.74
C VAL A 337 1.10 -2.32 -20.52
N ILE A 338 1.95 -1.29 -20.52
CA ILE A 338 1.76 -0.07 -21.30
C ILE A 338 3.11 0.43 -21.83
N ALA A 339 3.12 0.91 -23.08
CA ALA A 339 4.27 1.52 -23.72
C ALA A 339 4.05 3.02 -23.94
N PHE A 340 5.10 3.82 -23.79
CA PHE A 340 5.10 5.28 -23.89
C PHE A 340 6.16 5.76 -24.87
N GLY A 341 5.82 6.78 -25.67
CA GLY A 341 6.75 7.43 -26.59
C GLY A 341 6.08 7.81 -27.92
N ASN A 342 6.86 7.84 -29.00
CA ASN A 342 6.35 8.14 -30.33
C ASN A 342 5.31 7.07 -30.76
N LYS A 343 4.18 7.51 -31.30
CA LYS A 343 3.04 6.64 -31.65
C LYS A 343 3.40 5.50 -32.60
N ASP A 344 4.19 5.78 -33.63
CA ASP A 344 4.50 4.79 -34.68
C ASP A 344 5.45 3.72 -34.14
N GLU A 345 6.42 4.12 -33.33
CA GLU A 345 7.35 3.21 -32.65
C GLU A 345 6.65 2.41 -31.54
N VAL A 346 5.74 3.01 -30.79
CA VAL A 346 4.91 2.31 -29.79
C VAL A 346 4.10 1.19 -30.43
N LEU A 347 3.55 1.39 -31.64
CA LEU A 347 2.81 0.33 -32.35
C LEU A 347 3.69 -0.88 -32.68
N LYS A 348 4.94 -0.64 -33.10
CA LYS A 348 5.90 -1.72 -33.36
C LYS A 348 6.29 -2.46 -32.08
N VAL A 349 6.58 -1.70 -31.01
CA VAL A 349 6.90 -2.26 -29.69
C VAL A 349 5.74 -3.07 -29.13
N ASN A 350 4.50 -2.59 -29.27
CA ASN A 350 3.31 -3.32 -28.84
C ASN A 350 3.17 -4.65 -29.58
N ALA A 351 3.37 -4.67 -30.91
CA ALA A 351 3.33 -5.91 -31.68
C ALA A 351 4.39 -6.92 -31.22
N TYR A 352 5.59 -6.46 -30.88
CA TYR A 352 6.65 -7.32 -30.34
C TYR A 352 6.31 -7.84 -28.94
N LEU A 353 5.80 -6.99 -28.05
CA LEU A 353 5.34 -7.40 -26.70
C LEU A 353 4.21 -8.44 -26.79
N ASP A 354 3.23 -8.23 -27.67
CA ASP A 354 2.13 -9.17 -27.89
C ASP A 354 2.65 -10.53 -28.39
N SER A 355 3.67 -10.54 -29.27
CA SER A 355 4.32 -11.78 -29.73
C SER A 355 5.01 -12.57 -28.61
N ARG A 356 5.39 -11.89 -27.51
CA ARG A 356 5.96 -12.47 -26.30
C ARG A 356 4.90 -12.79 -25.22
N GLY A 357 3.61 -12.63 -25.53
CA GLY A 357 2.50 -12.89 -24.60
C GLY A 357 2.24 -11.77 -23.60
N LEU A 358 2.80 -10.58 -23.79
CA LEU A 358 2.62 -9.41 -22.93
C LEU A 358 1.61 -8.44 -23.55
N THR A 359 0.31 -8.69 -23.32
CA THR A 359 -0.75 -7.88 -23.92
C THR A 359 -0.71 -6.43 -23.44
N THR A 360 -0.56 -5.51 -24.39
CA THR A 360 -0.47 -4.08 -24.11
C THR A 360 -1.83 -3.39 -23.99
N LYS A 361 -1.90 -2.34 -23.15
CA LYS A 361 -3.08 -1.50 -22.94
C LYS A 361 -2.75 -0.04 -23.22
N ASN A 362 -3.71 0.69 -23.79
CA ASN A 362 -3.58 2.13 -24.01
C ASN A 362 -3.78 2.97 -22.74
N LYS A 363 -4.35 2.36 -21.70
CA LYS A 363 -4.55 2.98 -20.39
C LYS A 363 -4.43 1.93 -19.29
N VAL A 364 -3.79 2.31 -18.20
CA VAL A 364 -3.60 1.43 -17.02
C VAL A 364 -3.85 2.20 -15.74
N ARG A 365 -4.20 1.52 -14.65
CA ARG A 365 -4.39 2.16 -13.35
C ARG A 365 -3.24 1.82 -12.42
N ASN A 366 -2.46 2.83 -12.07
CA ASN A 366 -1.26 2.69 -11.25
C ASN A 366 -1.38 3.55 -9.98
N LEU A 367 -1.34 2.90 -8.80
CA LEU A 367 -1.47 3.54 -7.47
C LEU A 367 -2.60 4.59 -7.39
N GLY A 368 -3.74 4.26 -7.99
CA GLY A 368 -4.94 5.11 -8.01
C GLY A 368 -5.01 6.15 -9.14
N VAL A 369 -3.91 6.38 -9.86
CA VAL A 369 -3.83 7.28 -11.03
C VAL A 369 -4.05 6.51 -12.32
N ILE A 370 -4.70 7.13 -13.32
CA ILE A 370 -4.90 6.51 -14.64
C ILE A 370 -3.83 7.07 -15.57
N LEU A 371 -2.98 6.19 -16.08
CA LEU A 371 -1.94 6.53 -17.05
C LEU A 371 -2.46 6.20 -18.46
N GLU A 372 -2.12 7.05 -19.42
CA GLU A 372 -2.43 6.90 -20.85
C GLU A 372 -1.12 7.00 -21.63
N THR A 373 -1.05 6.37 -22.82
CA THR A 373 0.19 6.30 -23.62
C THR A 373 0.78 7.65 -23.99
N ASP A 374 -0.05 8.70 -24.04
CA ASP A 374 0.34 10.09 -24.32
C ASP A 374 0.67 10.92 -23.06
N LEU A 375 0.56 10.32 -21.87
CA LEU A 375 0.70 11.00 -20.57
C LEU A 375 -0.15 12.28 -20.44
N SER A 376 -1.30 12.36 -21.13
CA SER A 376 -2.18 13.52 -21.05
C SER A 376 -2.99 13.59 -19.74
N PHE A 377 -3.09 12.46 -19.04
CA PHE A 377 -3.92 12.26 -17.83
C PHE A 377 -5.39 12.67 -18.01
N SER A 378 -5.87 12.72 -19.26
CA SER A 378 -7.21 13.17 -19.61
C SER A 378 -8.28 12.28 -18.98
N SER A 379 -8.10 10.95 -19.06
CA SER A 379 -9.00 9.98 -18.43
C SER A 379 -8.97 10.06 -16.91
N HIS A 380 -7.79 10.31 -16.31
CA HIS A 380 -7.66 10.49 -14.88
C HIS A 380 -8.45 11.72 -14.40
N VAL A 381 -8.23 12.88 -15.02
CA VAL A 381 -8.91 14.14 -14.68
C VAL A 381 -10.42 14.01 -14.88
N LYS A 382 -10.89 13.35 -15.94
CA LYS A 382 -12.32 13.07 -16.13
C LYS A 382 -12.91 12.20 -15.01
N ALA A 383 -12.19 11.16 -14.58
CA ALA A 383 -12.63 10.29 -13.50
C ALA A 383 -12.73 11.03 -12.16
N VAL A 384 -11.72 11.84 -11.83
CA VAL A 384 -11.73 12.73 -10.65
C VAL A 384 -12.89 13.71 -10.74
N THR A 385 -13.09 14.34 -11.90
CA THR A 385 -14.18 15.29 -12.15
C THR A 385 -15.56 14.67 -11.94
N LYS A 386 -15.80 13.49 -12.51
CA LYS A 386 -17.06 12.75 -12.35
C LYS A 386 -17.34 12.43 -10.88
N SER A 387 -16.33 11.92 -10.15
CA SER A 387 -16.47 11.60 -8.74
C SER A 387 -16.71 12.85 -7.89
N ALA A 388 -15.97 13.93 -8.13
CA ALA A 388 -16.10 15.16 -7.38
C ALA A 388 -17.48 15.81 -7.57
N TYR A 389 -18.00 15.89 -8.81
CA TYR A 389 -19.34 16.43 -9.04
C TYR A 389 -20.45 15.57 -8.42
N TYR A 390 -20.28 14.24 -8.39
CA TYR A 390 -21.19 13.35 -7.67
C TYR A 390 -21.26 13.74 -6.18
N HIS A 391 -20.12 13.91 -5.53
CA HIS A 391 -20.07 14.33 -4.13
C HIS A 391 -20.58 15.76 -3.92
N LEU A 392 -20.22 16.71 -4.79
CA LEU A 392 -20.74 18.08 -4.73
C LEU A 392 -22.27 18.13 -4.82
N LYS A 393 -22.88 17.31 -5.67
CA LYS A 393 -24.34 17.21 -5.76
C LYS A 393 -24.96 16.74 -4.43
N ASN A 394 -24.34 15.76 -3.77
CA ASN A 394 -24.81 15.28 -2.48
C ASN A 394 -24.61 16.32 -1.37
N ILE A 395 -23.46 16.98 -1.33
CA ILE A 395 -23.17 18.08 -0.42
C ILE A 395 -24.18 19.22 -0.60
N ALA A 396 -24.46 19.60 -1.85
CA ALA A 396 -25.41 20.66 -2.16
C ALA A 396 -26.85 20.36 -1.70
N ARG A 397 -27.24 19.08 -1.62
CA ARG A 397 -28.55 18.67 -1.11
C ARG A 397 -28.67 18.82 0.41
N ILE A 398 -27.60 18.53 1.14
CA ILE A 398 -27.59 18.57 2.60
C ILE A 398 -27.16 19.92 3.17
N ARG A 399 -26.62 20.83 2.34
CA ARG A 399 -26.03 22.10 2.77
C ARG A 399 -26.94 23.00 3.62
N CYS A 400 -28.26 22.84 3.53
CA CYS A 400 -29.22 23.62 4.32
C CYS A 400 -29.40 23.07 5.74
N PHE A 401 -28.99 21.82 5.99
CA PHE A 401 -29.14 21.09 7.24
C PHE A 401 -27.83 20.96 8.02
N VAL A 402 -26.73 21.50 7.49
CA VAL A 402 -25.38 21.32 8.03
C VAL A 402 -24.77 22.70 8.28
N SER A 403 -23.99 22.82 9.36
CA SER A 403 -23.26 24.06 9.68
C SER A 403 -22.26 24.42 8.57
N SER A 404 -21.92 25.70 8.42
CA SER A 404 -20.91 26.10 7.43
C SER A 404 -19.55 25.44 7.67
N GLN A 405 -19.15 25.26 8.94
CA GLN A 405 -17.90 24.61 9.31
C GLN A 405 -17.88 23.14 8.91
N ASP A 406 -18.96 22.40 9.16
CA ASP A 406 -19.03 20.99 8.78
C ASP A 406 -19.18 20.82 7.26
N LEU A 407 -19.85 21.76 6.60
CA LEU A 407 -19.91 21.81 5.15
C LEU A 407 -18.53 22.00 4.52
N GLU A 408 -17.71 22.87 5.09
CA GLU A 408 -16.32 23.06 4.68
C GLU A 408 -15.49 21.79 4.88
N LYS A 409 -15.62 21.12 6.03
CA LYS A 409 -14.99 19.80 6.26
C LYS A 409 -15.39 18.78 5.20
N LEU A 410 -16.68 18.72 4.83
CA LEU A 410 -17.16 17.83 3.76
C LEU A 410 -16.54 18.18 2.41
N VAL A 411 -16.45 19.47 2.07
CA VAL A 411 -15.81 19.92 0.84
C VAL A 411 -14.32 19.51 0.82
N HIS A 412 -13.59 19.72 1.90
CA HIS A 412 -12.19 19.31 1.96
C HIS A 412 -12.02 17.79 1.88
N ALA A 413 -12.82 17.04 2.64
CA ALA A 413 -12.75 15.59 2.69
C ALA A 413 -13.13 14.92 1.36
N PHE A 414 -14.12 15.45 0.64
CA PHE A 414 -14.62 14.83 -0.59
C PHE A 414 -14.10 15.45 -1.87
N ILE A 415 -13.71 16.72 -1.88
CA ILE A 415 -13.34 17.45 -3.09
C ILE A 415 -11.85 17.78 -3.08
N THR A 416 -11.40 18.55 -2.10
CA THR A 416 -9.99 19.00 -2.03
C THR A 416 -9.04 17.82 -1.99
N SER A 417 -9.31 16.81 -1.16
CA SER A 417 -8.51 15.58 -1.07
C SER A 417 -8.36 14.85 -2.42
N ARG A 418 -9.39 14.87 -3.28
CA ARG A 418 -9.36 14.24 -4.61
C ARG A 418 -8.61 15.07 -5.63
N VAL A 419 -8.74 16.40 -5.56
CA VAL A 419 -8.03 17.32 -6.44
C VAL A 419 -6.53 17.34 -6.11
N ASP A 420 -6.15 17.14 -4.85
CA ASP A 420 -4.76 17.17 -4.40
C ASP A 420 -4.08 15.80 -4.42
N TYR A 421 -4.81 14.71 -4.59
CA TYR A 421 -4.22 13.36 -4.66
C TYR A 421 -3.35 13.22 -5.90
N CYS A 422 -2.05 13.00 -5.71
CA CYS A 422 -1.05 12.89 -6.77
C CYS A 422 -1.04 14.07 -7.77
N ASN A 423 -1.39 15.28 -7.31
CA ASN A 423 -1.52 16.44 -8.20
C ASN A 423 -0.17 16.94 -8.74
N GLY A 424 0.96 16.57 -8.12
CA GLY A 424 2.30 16.84 -8.64
C GLY A 424 2.55 16.25 -10.02
N LEU A 425 1.89 15.12 -10.36
CA LEU A 425 1.98 14.50 -11.70
C LEU A 425 1.36 15.36 -12.81
N LEU A 426 0.47 16.27 -12.44
CA LEU A 426 -0.26 17.12 -13.38
C LEU A 426 0.54 18.36 -13.80
N THR A 427 1.78 18.50 -13.31
CA THR A 427 2.69 19.57 -13.70
C THR A 427 2.99 19.52 -15.20
N GLY A 428 3.01 20.70 -15.83
CA GLY A 428 3.25 20.87 -17.27
C GLY A 428 2.07 20.52 -18.18
N LEU A 429 0.92 20.08 -17.65
CA LEU A 429 -0.24 19.75 -18.49
C LEU A 429 -0.92 20.99 -19.08
N PRO A 430 -1.60 20.85 -20.23
CA PRO A 430 -2.32 21.97 -20.85
C PRO A 430 -3.35 22.60 -19.92
N LYS A 431 -3.47 23.93 -19.96
CA LYS A 431 -4.46 24.70 -19.17
C LYS A 431 -5.89 24.18 -19.36
N LYS A 432 -6.23 23.64 -20.54
CA LYS A 432 -7.54 23.04 -20.83
C LYS A 432 -7.85 21.84 -19.92
N THR A 433 -6.86 20.99 -19.64
CA THR A 433 -7.00 19.81 -18.77
C THR A 433 -7.15 20.25 -17.32
N ILE A 434 -6.26 21.13 -16.84
CA ILE A 434 -6.30 21.67 -15.46
C ILE A 434 -7.58 22.47 -15.19
N ARG A 435 -8.12 23.16 -16.19
CA ARG A 435 -9.38 23.93 -16.07
C ARG A 435 -10.53 23.08 -15.57
N GLN A 436 -10.61 21.79 -15.90
CA GLN A 436 -11.67 20.92 -15.40
C GLN A 436 -11.62 20.81 -13.87
N LEU A 437 -10.43 20.65 -13.30
CA LEU A 437 -10.23 20.62 -11.85
C LEU A 437 -10.52 21.98 -11.21
N GLN A 438 -10.14 23.08 -11.87
CA GLN A 438 -10.46 24.43 -11.40
C GLN A 438 -11.98 24.67 -11.33
N LEU A 439 -12.75 24.18 -12.30
CA LEU A 439 -14.20 24.30 -12.30
C LEU A 439 -14.85 23.54 -11.13
N ILE A 440 -14.29 22.42 -10.72
CA ILE A 440 -14.73 21.69 -9.52
C ILE A 440 -14.48 22.53 -8.27
N GLN A 441 -13.27 23.08 -8.10
CA GLN A 441 -12.94 23.93 -6.96
C GLN A 441 -13.86 25.16 -6.90
N ASN A 442 -14.10 25.79 -8.05
CA ASN A 442 -14.99 26.93 -8.17
C ASN A 442 -16.43 26.56 -7.77
N ALA A 443 -16.93 25.41 -8.22
CA ALA A 443 -18.25 24.93 -7.84
C ALA A 443 -18.34 24.62 -6.34
N ALA A 444 -17.30 24.04 -5.76
CA ALA A 444 -17.21 23.76 -4.33
C ALA A 444 -17.25 25.04 -3.49
N ALA A 445 -16.45 26.04 -3.87
CA ALA A 445 -16.42 27.35 -3.20
C ALA A 445 -17.80 28.01 -3.23
N ARG A 446 -18.47 28.03 -4.40
CA ARG A 446 -19.82 28.60 -4.52
C ARG A 446 -20.87 27.86 -3.70
N ILE A 447 -20.76 26.53 -3.55
CA ILE A 447 -21.68 25.76 -2.70
C ILE A 447 -21.51 26.17 -1.24
N LEU A 448 -20.28 26.34 -0.79
CA LEU A 448 -19.94 26.73 0.58
C LEU A 448 -20.39 28.16 0.89
N THR A 449 -20.06 29.13 0.03
CA THR A 449 -20.35 30.55 0.25
C THR A 449 -21.71 31.01 -0.24
N ARG A 450 -22.49 30.12 -0.87
CA ARG A 450 -23.79 30.40 -1.49
C ARG A 450 -23.74 31.49 -2.57
N THR A 451 -22.57 31.74 -3.14
CA THR A 451 -22.36 32.72 -4.21
C THR A 451 -23.08 32.31 -5.50
N ARG A 452 -23.70 33.27 -6.20
CA ARG A 452 -24.39 33.01 -7.48
C ARG A 452 -23.39 32.55 -8.54
N LYS A 453 -23.87 31.82 -9.56
CA LYS A 453 -23.01 31.31 -10.65
C LYS A 453 -22.36 32.41 -11.50
N SER A 454 -23.02 33.56 -11.63
CA SER A 454 -22.59 34.70 -12.44
C SER A 454 -21.51 35.56 -11.77
N GLU A 455 -21.38 35.51 -10.45
CA GLU A 455 -20.42 36.33 -9.72
C GLU A 455 -18.99 35.88 -9.98
N HIS A 456 -18.04 36.80 -10.01
CA HIS A 456 -16.64 36.48 -10.25
C HIS A 456 -16.08 35.58 -9.13
N ILE A 457 -15.33 34.53 -9.48
CA ILE A 457 -14.92 33.50 -8.51
C ILE A 457 -13.69 33.89 -7.70
N THR A 458 -12.81 34.74 -8.24
CA THR A 458 -11.54 35.08 -7.59
C THR A 458 -11.70 35.71 -6.20
N PRO A 459 -12.64 36.65 -5.96
CA PRO A 459 -12.89 37.18 -4.62
C PRO A 459 -13.32 36.09 -3.62
N VAL A 460 -14.12 35.12 -4.06
CA VAL A 460 -14.62 34.00 -3.23
C VAL A 460 -13.48 33.08 -2.82
N LEU A 461 -12.59 32.73 -3.76
CA LEU A 461 -11.42 31.91 -3.44
C LEU A 461 -10.49 32.64 -2.48
N ARG A 462 -10.33 33.96 -2.65
CA ARG A 462 -9.52 34.79 -1.74
C ARG A 462 -10.12 34.83 -0.33
N SER A 463 -11.44 35.02 -0.19
CA SER A 463 -12.09 35.04 1.13
C SER A 463 -12.02 33.69 1.85
N LEU A 464 -11.97 32.59 1.10
CA LEU A 464 -11.78 31.24 1.65
C LEU A 464 -10.31 30.89 1.89
N HIS A 465 -9.35 31.76 1.51
CA HIS A 465 -7.92 31.44 1.47
C HIS A 465 -7.59 30.19 0.62
N TRP A 466 -8.36 29.94 -0.44
CA TRP A 466 -8.15 28.79 -1.33
C TRP A 466 -7.29 29.14 -2.53
N LEU A 467 -6.11 28.54 -2.61
CA LEU A 467 -5.25 28.63 -3.79
C LEU A 467 -5.93 27.99 -5.02
N PRO A 468 -5.97 28.67 -6.18
CA PRO A 468 -6.33 28.07 -7.46
C PRO A 468 -5.55 26.78 -7.75
N VAL A 469 -6.16 25.83 -8.46
CA VAL A 469 -5.62 24.48 -8.67
C VAL A 469 -4.22 24.49 -9.27
N ILE A 470 -3.93 25.38 -10.22
CA ILE A 470 -2.59 25.46 -10.81
C ILE A 470 -1.52 25.79 -9.75
N PHE A 471 -1.80 26.76 -8.87
CA PHE A 471 -0.87 27.12 -7.80
C PHE A 471 -0.78 26.05 -6.72
N ARG A 472 -1.81 25.21 -6.55
CA ARG A 472 -1.72 24.03 -5.66
C ARG A 472 -0.76 22.98 -6.21
N ILE A 473 -0.75 22.79 -7.54
CA ILE A 473 0.19 21.89 -8.22
C ILE A 473 1.61 22.45 -8.08
N ASP A 474 1.82 23.73 -8.36
CA ASP A 474 3.14 24.37 -8.21
C ASP A 474 3.64 24.29 -6.77
N PHE A 475 2.78 24.61 -5.80
CA PHE A 475 3.10 24.48 -4.38
C PHE A 475 3.46 23.04 -4.00
N LYS A 476 2.77 22.03 -4.55
CA LYS A 476 3.10 20.62 -4.31
C LYS A 476 4.50 20.29 -4.81
N VAL A 477 4.85 20.70 -6.03
CA VAL A 477 6.17 20.46 -6.62
C VAL A 477 7.25 21.15 -5.77
N LEU A 478 7.05 22.42 -5.42
CA LEU A 478 7.99 23.16 -4.57
C LEU A 478 8.17 22.49 -3.19
N LEU A 479 7.09 22.00 -2.59
CA LEU A 479 7.15 21.28 -1.32
C LEU A 479 7.93 19.96 -1.45
N LEU A 480 7.75 19.23 -2.55
CA LEU A 480 8.48 17.99 -2.81
C LEU A 480 9.97 18.26 -3.01
N VAL A 481 10.33 19.31 -3.76
CA VAL A 481 11.72 19.74 -3.94
C VAL A 481 12.33 20.13 -2.59
N TYR A 482 11.67 21.01 -1.83
CA TYR A 482 12.12 21.40 -0.50
C TYR A 482 12.35 20.18 0.42
N LYS A 483 11.37 19.26 0.47
CA LYS A 483 11.50 18.05 1.29
C LYS A 483 12.68 17.20 0.87
N SER A 484 12.89 17.02 -0.43
CA SER A 484 13.97 16.17 -0.94
C SER A 484 15.35 16.76 -0.62
N LEU A 485 15.52 18.08 -0.79
CA LEU A 485 16.75 18.80 -0.44
C LEU A 485 17.06 18.79 1.07
N ASN A 486 16.05 18.65 1.93
CA ASN A 486 16.20 18.65 3.39
C ASN A 486 16.16 17.22 4.00
N GLY A 487 16.28 16.17 3.21
CA GLY A 487 16.23 14.79 3.70
C GLY A 487 14.87 14.34 4.26
N LEU A 488 13.80 15.10 3.96
CA LEU A 488 12.40 14.83 4.33
C LEU A 488 11.61 14.17 3.19
N GLY A 489 12.31 13.75 2.13
CA GLY A 489 11.77 13.02 0.97
C GLY A 489 12.58 11.75 0.69
N PRO A 490 12.08 10.87 -0.19
CA PRO A 490 12.78 9.65 -0.58
C PRO A 490 14.09 9.97 -1.30
N LYS A 491 15.13 9.16 -1.07
CA LYS A 491 16.46 9.35 -1.70
C LYS A 491 16.42 9.35 -3.23
N TYR A 492 15.47 8.65 -3.85
CA TYR A 492 15.35 8.57 -5.31
C TYR A 492 14.71 9.80 -5.97
N ILE A 493 14.20 10.76 -5.18
CA ILE A 493 13.68 12.04 -5.70
C ILE A 493 14.74 13.14 -5.66
N ALA A 494 15.72 13.02 -4.76
CA ALA A 494 16.72 14.04 -4.47
C ALA A 494 17.76 14.20 -5.59
#